data_AF-A0A964ME45-F1
#
_entry.id   AF-A0A964ME45-F1
#
_cell.length_a   1.000
_cell.length_b   1.000
_cell.length_c   1.000
_cell.angle_alpha   90.00
_cell.angle_beta   90.00
_cell.angle_gamma   90.00
#
_symmetry.space_group_name_H-M   'P 1'
#
loop_
_entity.id
_entity.type
_entity.pdbx_description
1 polymer ?
#
loop_
_entity_poly.entity_id
_entity_poly.type
_entity_poly.pdbx_seq_one_letter_code
_entity_poly.pdbx_strand_id
1 'polypeptide(L)'
;MLPDLPPTPPEFPPTLTLGQELKRNHVVSGKATLPTLQCFVREADRHGIDPYVLLAVLKTEGGRPGELALNRNGTVDLGPMSVNSVWLPSLAKHYKSSESELRHRLATDGCANVAAAA
;
A
#
# COMPACT_ATOMS: atom_id res chain seq x y z
N MET A 1 16.54 -21.31 44.24
CA MET A 1 16.07 -21.66 42.89
C MET A 1 15.30 -20.46 42.36
N LEU A 2 15.90 -19.71 41.44
CA LEU A 2 15.21 -18.63 40.72
C LEU A 2 14.51 -19.27 39.51
N PRO A 3 13.28 -18.86 39.16
CA PRO A 3 12.61 -19.36 37.96
C PRO A 3 13.34 -18.85 36.71
N ASP A 4 13.46 -19.73 35.71
CA ASP A 4 13.99 -19.37 34.39
C ASP A 4 13.16 -18.25 33.77
N LEU A 5 13.83 -17.18 33.35
CA LEU A 5 13.21 -16.08 32.61
C LEU A 5 12.81 -16.57 31.21
N PRO A 6 11.68 -16.11 30.66
CA PRO A 6 11.30 -16.43 29.29
C PRO A 6 12.36 -15.93 28.30
N PRO A 7 12.50 -16.58 27.12
CA PRO A 7 13.44 -16.15 26.11
C PRO A 7 13.16 -14.71 25.68
N THR A 8 14.22 -13.91 25.51
CA THR A 8 14.11 -12.56 24.97
C THR A 8 13.47 -12.60 23.58
N PRO A 9 12.55 -11.67 23.25
CA PRO A 9 12.02 -11.56 21.90
C PRO A 9 13.15 -11.36 20.88
N PRO A 10 12.98 -11.79 19.62
CA PRO A 10 13.98 -11.59 18.59
C PRO A 10 14.25 -10.08 18.43
N GLU A 11 15.52 -9.70 18.43
CA GLU A 11 15.94 -8.34 18.12
C GLU A 11 15.42 -7.95 16.74
N PHE A 12 14.67 -6.85 16.67
CA PHE A 12 14.37 -6.21 15.40
C PHE A 12 15.71 -5.82 14.75
N PRO A 13 15.93 -6.12 13.45
CA PRO A 13 17.17 -5.75 12.79
C PRO A 13 17.38 -4.23 12.85
N PRO A 14 18.63 -3.76 13.00
CA PRO A 14 18.93 -2.34 13.14
C PRO A 14 18.46 -1.55 11.91
N THR A 15 17.95 -0.36 12.22
CA THR A 15 17.45 0.66 11.33
C THR A 15 18.31 0.80 10.06
N LEU A 16 17.68 0.68 8.88
CA LEU A 16 18.29 1.05 7.61
C LEU A 16 18.72 2.52 7.67
N THR A 17 20.03 2.78 7.70
CA THR A 17 20.58 4.15 7.59
C THR A 17 21.36 4.35 6.30
N LEU A 18 21.07 5.51 5.70
CA LEU A 18 21.95 6.31 4.83
C LEU A 18 22.45 5.68 3.53
N GLY A 19 21.52 5.09 2.79
CA GLY A 19 21.67 4.84 1.37
C GLY A 19 20.27 4.68 0.83
N GLN A 20 19.72 5.75 0.25
CA GLN A 20 18.56 5.64 -0.62
C GLN A 20 18.91 4.58 -1.68
N GLU A 21 18.48 3.33 -1.47
CA GLU A 21 18.25 2.43 -2.59
C GLU A 21 17.38 3.26 -3.52
N LEU A 22 17.93 3.67 -4.66
CA LEU A 22 17.19 4.38 -5.68
C LEU A 22 16.09 3.41 -6.14
N LYS A 23 14.97 3.39 -5.42
CA LYS A 23 13.73 2.81 -5.90
C LYS A 23 13.56 3.48 -7.26
N ARG A 24 13.67 2.71 -8.33
CA ARG A 24 13.30 3.18 -9.67
C ARG A 24 11.79 3.37 -9.65
N ASN A 25 11.38 4.48 -9.05
CA ASN A 25 10.02 4.90 -8.95
C ASN A 25 9.67 5.50 -10.28
N HIS A 26 8.88 4.76 -11.06
CA HIS A 26 8.24 5.35 -12.22
C HIS A 26 6.98 6.05 -11.73
N VAL A 27 6.87 7.35 -11.97
CA VAL A 27 5.62 8.07 -11.76
C VAL A 27 4.84 8.01 -13.05
N VAL A 28 3.61 7.50 -12.98
CA VAL A 28 2.70 7.47 -14.13
C VAL A 28 2.42 8.90 -14.59
N SER A 29 2.59 9.17 -15.89
CA SER A 29 2.23 10.46 -16.50
C SER A 29 0.71 10.68 -16.45
N GLY A 30 0.28 11.80 -15.86
CA GLY A 30 -1.13 12.19 -15.77
C GLY A 30 -1.50 12.89 -14.46
N LYS A 31 -2.77 13.25 -14.31
CA LYS A 31 -3.30 13.84 -13.06
C LYS A 31 -3.53 12.75 -12.02
N ALA A 32 -2.78 12.79 -10.93
CA ALA A 32 -2.97 11.90 -9.79
C ALA A 32 -3.70 12.64 -8.64
N THR A 33 -4.51 11.93 -7.87
CA THR A 33 -5.30 12.46 -6.75
C THR A 33 -4.87 11.82 -5.43
N LEU A 34 -4.81 12.64 -4.37
CA LEU A 34 -4.55 12.15 -3.02
C LEU A 34 -5.77 11.41 -2.47
N PRO A 35 -5.55 10.41 -1.59
CA PRO A 35 -6.62 9.87 -0.75
C PRO A 35 -7.27 10.98 0.08
N THR A 36 -8.60 10.94 0.21
CA THR A 36 -9.34 11.85 1.09
C THR A 36 -9.79 11.12 2.35
N LEU A 37 -9.96 11.86 3.46
CA LEU A 37 -10.52 11.29 4.69
C LEU A 37 -11.90 10.64 4.45
N GLN A 38 -12.71 11.23 3.58
CA GLN A 38 -14.02 10.70 3.24
C GLN A 38 -13.94 9.31 2.58
N CYS A 39 -12.91 9.06 1.77
CA CYS A 39 -12.69 7.73 1.19
C CYS A 39 -12.28 6.72 2.26
N PHE A 40 -11.36 7.08 3.17
CA PHE A 40 -11.02 6.22 4.30
C PHE A 40 -12.24 5.85 5.15
N VAL A 41 -13.03 6.83 5.57
CA VAL A 41 -14.24 6.58 6.38
C VAL A 41 -15.23 5.68 5.64
N ARG A 42 -15.45 5.92 4.34
CA ARG A 42 -16.38 5.13 3.53
C ARG A 42 -15.92 3.69 3.35
N GLU A 43 -14.65 3.46 3.01
CA GLU A 43 -14.16 2.09 2.77
C GLU A 43 -13.98 1.33 4.09
N ALA A 44 -13.64 2.02 5.17
CA ALA A 44 -13.63 1.48 6.54
C ALA A 44 -15.02 0.97 6.94
N ASP A 45 -16.06 1.80 6.79
CA ASP A 45 -17.45 1.43 7.09
C ASP A 45 -17.92 0.23 6.26
N ARG A 46 -17.65 0.24 4.95
CA ARG A 46 -18.02 -0.86 4.03
C ARG A 46 -17.43 -2.22 4.41
N HIS A 47 -16.22 -2.23 4.97
CA HIS A 47 -15.51 -3.46 5.32
C HIS A 47 -15.54 -3.77 6.82
N GLY A 48 -16.19 -2.93 7.63
CA GLY A 48 -16.23 -3.08 9.10
C GLY A 48 -14.85 -2.90 9.76
N ILE A 49 -13.99 -2.06 9.17
CA ILE A 49 -12.64 -1.76 9.66
C ILE A 49 -12.67 -0.42 10.40
N ASP A 50 -11.87 -0.25 11.45
CA ASP A 50 -11.68 1.07 12.07
C ASP A 50 -10.88 1.98 11.10
N PRO A 51 -11.38 3.19 10.74
CA PRO A 51 -10.68 4.08 9.82
C PRO A 51 -9.26 4.45 10.26
N TYR A 52 -8.95 4.42 11.55
CA TYR A 52 -7.59 4.64 12.05
C TYR A 52 -6.62 3.52 11.65
N VAL A 53 -7.10 2.29 11.45
CA VAL A 53 -6.28 1.18 10.94
C VAL A 53 -5.84 1.48 9.51
N LEU A 54 -6.76 1.88 8.64
CA LEU A 54 -6.41 2.23 7.25
C LEU A 54 -5.48 3.46 7.18
N LEU A 55 -5.69 4.46 8.03
CA LEU A 55 -4.79 5.62 8.13
C LEU A 55 -3.40 5.24 8.65
N ALA A 56 -3.31 4.28 9.58
CA ALA A 56 -2.03 3.75 10.06
C ALA A 56 -1.29 3.00 8.95
N VAL A 57 -1.99 2.24 8.11
CA VAL A 57 -1.41 1.61 6.91
C VAL A 57 -0.88 2.66 5.95
N LEU A 58 -1.68 3.69 5.59
CA LEU A 58 -1.24 4.79 4.73
C LEU A 58 0.06 5.43 5.25
N LYS A 59 0.12 5.70 6.56
CA LYS A 59 1.29 6.30 7.21
C LYS A 59 2.52 5.39 7.17
N THR A 60 2.32 4.08 7.27
CA THR A 60 3.40 3.09 7.29
C THR A 60 3.97 2.86 5.89
N GLU A 61 3.10 2.82 4.88
CA GLU A 61 3.49 2.57 3.49
C GLU A 61 4.22 3.75 2.86
N GLY A 62 3.73 4.97 3.07
CA GLY A 62 4.39 6.19 2.58
C GLY A 62 4.45 6.33 1.05
N GLY A 63 3.65 5.56 0.31
CA GLY A 63 3.51 5.68 -1.13
C GLY A 63 2.90 7.02 -1.55
N ARG A 64 2.99 7.37 -2.83
CA ARG A 64 2.41 8.60 -3.40
C ARG A 64 1.47 8.29 -4.56
N PRO A 65 0.46 9.14 -4.83
CA PRO A 65 -0.29 9.04 -6.06
C PRO A 65 0.62 9.15 -7.29
N GLY A 66 0.40 8.25 -8.24
CA GLY A 66 1.20 8.04 -9.45
C GLY A 66 2.41 7.13 -9.25
N GLU A 67 2.78 6.76 -8.01
CA GLU A 67 3.98 5.96 -7.74
C GLU A 67 3.81 4.50 -8.17
N LEU A 68 4.84 4.00 -8.87
CA LEU A 68 5.05 2.59 -9.17
C LEU A 68 6.42 2.18 -8.63
N ALA A 69 6.46 1.38 -7.57
CA ALA A 69 7.70 0.90 -6.96
C ALA A 69 7.93 -0.58 -7.33
N LEU A 70 8.97 -0.86 -8.13
CA LEU A 70 9.32 -2.23 -8.54
C LEU A 70 10.01 -2.98 -7.39
N ASN A 71 9.48 -4.15 -7.06
CA ASN A 71 10.02 -5.06 -6.06
C ASN A 71 11.02 -6.06 -6.67
N ARG A 72 11.90 -6.59 -5.83
CA ARG A 72 12.95 -7.57 -6.25
C ARG A 72 12.36 -8.85 -6.88
N ASN A 73 11.14 -9.22 -6.51
CA ASN A 73 10.42 -10.36 -7.06
C ASN A 73 9.66 -10.05 -8.37
N GLY A 74 9.81 -8.85 -8.91
CA GLY A 74 9.16 -8.41 -10.16
C GLY A 74 7.73 -7.87 -10.00
N THR A 75 7.14 -7.93 -8.80
CA THR A 75 5.86 -7.26 -8.51
C THR A 75 6.06 -5.76 -8.38
N VAL A 76 4.97 -4.99 -8.42
CA VAL A 76 5.03 -3.53 -8.30
C VAL A 76 4.01 -3.06 -7.29
N ASP A 77 4.43 -2.21 -6.36
CA ASP A 77 3.53 -1.52 -5.43
C ASP A 77 2.97 -0.26 -6.08
N LEU A 78 1.67 -0.08 -5.93
CA LEU A 78 0.89 0.93 -6.66
C LEU A 78 0.36 1.98 -5.69
N GLY A 79 0.69 3.24 -5.96
CA GLY A 79 0.01 4.39 -5.35
C GLY A 79 0.22 4.55 -3.84
N PRO A 80 -0.66 5.32 -3.16
CA PRO A 80 -0.44 5.78 -1.78
C PRO A 80 -0.48 4.69 -0.70
N MET A 81 -1.31 3.66 -0.87
CA MET A 81 -1.40 2.50 0.04
C MET A 81 -0.50 1.34 -0.40
N SER A 82 0.40 1.55 -1.38
CA SER A 82 1.33 0.53 -1.89
C SER A 82 0.64 -0.80 -2.27
N VAL A 83 -0.52 -0.76 -2.92
CA VAL A 83 -1.23 -1.99 -3.30
C VAL A 83 -0.37 -2.81 -4.26
N ASN A 84 -0.01 -4.04 -3.87
CA ASN A 84 0.88 -4.86 -4.68
C ASN A 84 0.18 -5.42 -5.93
N SER A 85 0.89 -5.41 -7.05
CA SER A 85 0.37 -5.84 -8.36
C SER A 85 -0.05 -7.32 -8.43
N VAL A 86 0.34 -8.16 -7.47
CA VAL A 86 -0.12 -9.57 -7.39
C VAL A 86 -1.65 -9.67 -7.29
N TRP A 87 -2.31 -8.63 -6.76
CA TRP A 87 -3.76 -8.59 -6.58
C TRP A 87 -4.52 -8.17 -7.84
N LEU A 88 -3.83 -7.66 -8.88
CA LEU A 88 -4.48 -7.15 -10.08
C LEU A 88 -5.42 -8.15 -10.76
N PRO A 89 -5.09 -9.46 -10.92
CA PRO A 89 -6.00 -10.39 -11.59
C PRO A 89 -7.33 -10.57 -10.83
N SER A 90 -7.30 -10.57 -9.50
CA SER A 90 -8.49 -10.72 -8.67
C SER A 90 -9.30 -9.42 -8.61
N LEU A 91 -8.62 -8.29 -8.40
CA LEU A 91 -9.26 -6.97 -8.34
C LEU A 91 -9.84 -6.56 -9.71
N ALA A 92 -9.19 -6.88 -10.82
CA ALA A 92 -9.68 -6.58 -12.17
C ALA A 92 -10.99 -7.31 -12.46
N LYS A 93 -11.12 -8.57 -12.01
CA LYS A 93 -12.38 -9.32 -12.08
C LYS A 93 -13.46 -8.67 -11.21
N HIS A 94 -13.10 -8.25 -10.00
CA HIS A 94 -14.04 -7.60 -9.08
C HIS A 94 -14.58 -6.26 -9.65
N TYR A 95 -13.68 -5.41 -10.16
CA TYR A 95 -14.04 -4.09 -10.71
C TYR A 95 -14.49 -4.13 -12.18
N LYS A 96 -14.48 -5.30 -12.82
CA LYS A 96 -14.84 -5.51 -14.23
C LYS A 96 -14.04 -4.58 -15.17
N SER A 97 -12.74 -4.48 -14.92
CA SER A 97 -11.80 -3.67 -15.71
C SER A 97 -10.66 -4.53 -16.24
N SER A 98 -9.88 -4.00 -17.20
CA SER A 98 -8.62 -4.66 -17.56
C SER A 98 -7.57 -4.50 -16.45
N GLU A 99 -6.59 -5.40 -16.35
CA GLU A 99 -5.50 -5.26 -15.37
C GLU A 99 -4.66 -4.00 -15.63
N SER A 100 -4.46 -3.62 -16.89
CA SER A 100 -3.72 -2.40 -17.27
C SER A 100 -4.43 -1.13 -16.80
N GLU A 101 -5.74 -1.04 -17.05
CA GLU A 101 -6.58 0.07 -16.62
C GLU A 101 -6.64 0.14 -15.09
N LEU A 102 -6.84 -1.00 -14.42
CA LEU A 102 -6.87 -1.06 -12.97
C LEU A 102 -5.53 -0.64 -12.39
N ARG A 103 -4.41 -1.15 -12.93
CA ARG A 103 -3.07 -0.76 -12.50
C ARG A 103 -2.88 0.75 -12.57
N HIS A 104 -3.25 1.36 -13.69
CA HIS A 104 -3.18 2.81 -13.86
C HIS A 104 -4.04 3.52 -12.82
N ARG A 105 -5.30 3.08 -12.64
CA ARG A 105 -6.24 3.66 -11.68
C ARG A 105 -5.77 3.55 -10.24
N LEU A 106 -5.27 2.38 -9.82
CA LEU A 106 -4.73 2.18 -8.47
C LEU A 106 -3.47 3.02 -8.25
N ALA A 107 -2.66 3.27 -9.28
CA ALA A 107 -1.53 4.16 -9.15
C ALA A 107 -1.98 5.62 -8.96
N THR A 108 -2.94 6.12 -9.76
CA THR A 108 -3.22 7.57 -9.86
C THR A 108 -4.42 8.06 -9.03
N ASP A 109 -5.41 7.22 -8.74
CA ASP A 109 -6.60 7.59 -7.96
C ASP A 109 -6.47 7.10 -6.51
N GLY A 110 -6.17 8.04 -5.60
CA GLY A 110 -5.97 7.73 -4.19
C GLY A 110 -7.19 7.11 -3.50
N CYS A 111 -8.41 7.44 -3.93
CA CYS A 111 -9.61 6.83 -3.36
C CYS A 111 -9.84 5.40 -3.87
N ALA A 112 -9.59 5.15 -5.16
CA ALA A 112 -9.61 3.79 -5.70
C ALA A 112 -8.52 2.92 -5.05
N ASN A 113 -7.36 3.50 -4.78
CA ASN A 113 -6.26 2.82 -4.09
C ASN A 113 -6.61 2.43 -2.65
N VAL A 114 -7.23 3.33 -1.87
CA VAL A 114 -7.76 3.00 -0.53
C VAL A 114 -8.82 1.91 -0.60
N ALA A 115 -9.73 1.96 -1.58
CA ALA A 115 -10.76 0.94 -1.74
C ALA A 115 -10.21 -0.45 -2.07
N ALA A 116 -9.06 -0.53 -2.74
CA ALA A 116 -8.40 -1.81 -3.03
C ALA A 116 -7.55 -2.33 -1.86
N ALA A 117 -7.22 -1.47 -0.89
CA ALA A 117 -6.42 -1.81 0.29
C ALA A 117 -7.26 -2.16 1.53
N ALA A 118 -8.56 -1.81 1.51
CA ALA A 118 -9.53 -2.14 2.56
C ALA A 118 -10.11 -3.54 2.34
#